data_AF-A0A7S2LGE3-F1
#
_entry.id   AF-A0A7S2LGE3-F1
#
_cell.length_a   1.000
_cell.length_b   1.000
_cell.length_c   1.000
_cell.angle_alpha   90.00
_cell.angle_beta   90.00
_cell.angle_gamma   90.00
#
_symmetry.space_group_name_H-M   'P 1'
#
loop_
_entity.id
_entity.type
_entity.pdbx_description
1 polymer ?
#
loop_
_entity_poly.entity_id
_entity_poly.type
_entity_poly.pdbx_seq_one_letter_code
_entity_poly.pdbx_strand_id
1 'polypeptide(L)'
;MGDGKPSKLYRPRDYQGAYCGLETNWNQGPNTLRMEKLSFTMNVTAAVEIPMKQFVCSSFARGVLVDGAGGFPALLATQAEKEKYSCDCCHAPCGRCESALDNGGDLSAVDVDMVITDRLSELTDPGEAASLFSPGGANGLTFSTSAFWEQATTYFLRVCLPDCASPVTTLQGLPDSETRVYRYSPPPDSHFYSAWQALNNAESNATTGATRATIDDIVSAFTFEALPFSICPYNESECVPFPGLEVQELAAGSSYCSFGMTSQVVNAVGAAAAEALDAVGIAALKSATEVSFGKLAGDFREGLDTFIIVCVISFVIALAFLVLLRFTVGLCVWLAVFLTILFFVVGGYLLFVLSGQCEGAGLFESGAQTAVAITVAGGSAV
;
A
#
# COMPACT_ATOMS: atom_id res chain seq x y z
N MET A 1 2.27 6.16 22.92
CA MET A 1 2.73 5.03 22.06
C MET A 1 2.32 3.73 22.74
N GLY A 2 1.05 3.31 22.58
CA GLY A 2 0.49 2.14 23.27
C GLY A 2 -0.45 1.28 22.43
N ASP A 3 -0.64 1.59 21.14
CA ASP A 3 -1.62 0.91 20.27
C ASP A 3 -1.00 -0.17 19.37
N GLY A 4 -0.10 -0.98 19.95
CA GLY A 4 0.35 -2.19 19.29
C GLY A 4 -0.79 -3.21 19.26
N LYS A 5 -1.73 -3.10 18.31
CA LYS A 5 -2.69 -4.17 18.02
C LYS A 5 -1.97 -5.22 17.16
N PRO A 6 -1.48 -6.35 17.71
CA PRO A 6 -0.75 -7.35 16.94
C PRO A 6 -1.60 -7.97 15.82
N SER A 7 -2.94 -7.86 15.93
CA SER A 7 -3.86 -8.24 14.87
C SER A 7 -3.67 -7.45 13.56
N LYS A 8 -3.00 -6.30 13.59
CA LYS A 8 -2.65 -5.51 12.39
C LYS A 8 -1.47 -6.10 11.60
N LEU A 9 -0.64 -6.98 12.19
CA LEU A 9 0.55 -7.50 11.51
C LEU A 9 0.24 -8.48 10.38
N TYR A 10 -0.88 -9.19 10.47
CA TYR A 10 -1.28 -10.21 9.49
C TYR A 10 -2.43 -9.78 8.58
N ARG A 11 -3.04 -8.62 8.84
CA ARG A 11 -4.18 -8.13 8.05
C ARG A 11 -3.71 -7.54 6.73
N PRO A 12 -4.46 -7.80 5.64
CA PRO A 12 -4.12 -7.22 4.35
C PRO A 12 -4.29 -5.70 4.37
N ARG A 13 -3.60 -5.05 3.43
CA ARG A 13 -3.64 -3.59 3.25
C ARG A 13 -4.11 -3.22 1.86
N ASP A 14 -4.95 -2.20 1.79
CA ASP A 14 -5.37 -1.59 0.53
C ASP A 14 -4.27 -0.72 -0.10
N TYR A 15 -4.59 -0.08 -1.22
CA TYR A 15 -3.69 0.81 -1.94
C TYR A 15 -3.26 2.07 -1.15
N GLN A 16 -4.07 2.53 -0.19
CA GLN A 16 -3.75 3.65 0.71
C GLN A 16 -2.95 3.20 1.95
N GLY A 17 -2.78 1.89 2.14
CA GLY A 17 -2.13 1.30 3.30
C GLY A 17 -3.04 1.13 4.52
N ALA A 18 -4.36 1.33 4.37
CA ALA A 18 -5.35 1.02 5.39
C ALA A 18 -5.58 -0.50 5.48
N TYR A 19 -5.89 -1.00 6.67
CA TYR A 19 -6.06 -2.43 6.89
C TYR A 19 -7.52 -2.83 6.67
N CYS A 20 -7.74 -4.00 6.09
CA CYS A 20 -9.09 -4.56 5.95
C CYS A 20 -9.63 -5.07 7.30
N GLY A 21 -10.94 -4.97 7.50
CA GLY A 21 -11.67 -5.41 8.69
C GLY A 21 -11.52 -4.48 9.92
N LEU A 22 -11.08 -3.23 9.76
CA LEU A 22 -10.86 -2.31 10.89
C LEU A 22 -11.81 -1.12 10.86
N GLU A 23 -12.37 -0.79 12.02
CA GLU A 23 -13.20 0.41 12.18
C GLU A 23 -12.39 1.71 12.10
N THR A 24 -11.17 1.70 12.67
CA THR A 24 -10.28 2.86 12.69
C THR A 24 -8.97 2.54 12.00
N ASN A 25 -8.78 3.15 10.83
CA ASN A 25 -7.56 3.06 10.04
C ASN A 25 -6.62 4.26 10.29
N TRP A 26 -5.36 4.13 9.86
CA TRP A 26 -4.40 5.23 9.97
C TRP A 26 -4.84 6.44 9.14
N ASN A 27 -4.42 7.64 9.57
CA ASN A 27 -4.66 8.91 8.86
C ASN A 27 -6.14 9.21 8.52
N GLN A 28 -7.09 8.84 9.38
CA GLN A 28 -8.53 9.00 9.11
C GLN A 28 -9.01 8.21 7.87
N GLY A 29 -8.32 7.12 7.54
CA GLY A 29 -8.70 6.24 6.44
C GLY A 29 -10.10 5.61 6.62
N PRO A 30 -10.65 5.00 5.57
CA PRO A 30 -12.04 4.55 5.53
C PRO A 30 -12.34 3.50 6.63
N ASN A 31 -13.60 3.45 7.06
CA ASN A 31 -14.07 2.39 7.95
C ASN A 31 -14.24 1.10 7.14
N THR A 32 -13.37 0.13 7.40
CA THR A 32 -13.34 -1.17 6.72
C THR A 32 -13.81 -2.30 7.64
N LEU A 33 -14.51 -2.02 8.74
CA LEU A 33 -14.86 -3.03 9.76
C LEU A 33 -15.60 -4.25 9.19
N ARG A 34 -16.45 -4.05 8.18
CA ARG A 34 -17.19 -5.11 7.49
C ARG A 34 -16.57 -5.55 6.15
N MET A 35 -15.40 -5.03 5.85
CA MET A 35 -14.66 -5.24 4.61
C MET A 35 -13.40 -6.02 4.92
N GLU A 36 -13.54 -7.33 5.19
CA GLU A 36 -12.44 -8.16 5.68
C GLU A 36 -11.53 -8.69 4.57
N LYS A 37 -11.97 -8.61 3.31
CA LYS A 37 -11.28 -9.21 2.17
C LYS A 37 -10.55 -8.14 1.37
N LEU A 38 -9.31 -8.42 1.01
CA LEU A 38 -8.55 -7.62 0.05
C LEU A 38 -8.84 -8.11 -1.36
N SER A 39 -9.50 -7.26 -2.14
CA SER A 39 -9.93 -7.52 -3.50
C SER A 39 -9.41 -6.44 -4.45
N PHE A 40 -9.84 -6.50 -5.71
CA PHE A 40 -9.36 -5.66 -6.79
C PHE A 40 -10.50 -4.96 -7.51
N THR A 41 -10.31 -3.68 -7.76
CA THR A 41 -11.17 -2.84 -8.61
C THR A 41 -10.33 -2.25 -9.74
N MET A 42 -10.98 -1.75 -10.78
CA MET A 42 -10.32 -1.13 -11.92
C MET A 42 -9.69 0.20 -11.51
N ASN A 43 -8.42 0.40 -11.88
CA ASN A 43 -7.84 1.73 -11.97
C ASN A 43 -8.30 2.36 -13.28
N VAL A 44 -9.42 3.09 -13.24
CA VAL A 44 -10.05 3.65 -14.44
C VAL A 44 -9.06 4.51 -15.23
N THR A 45 -8.24 5.33 -14.56
CA THR A 45 -7.26 6.21 -15.21
C THR A 45 -6.27 5.44 -16.07
N ALA A 46 -5.78 4.29 -15.59
CA ALA A 46 -4.87 3.45 -16.36
C ALA A 46 -5.62 2.68 -17.47
N ALA A 47 -6.79 2.13 -17.15
CA ALA A 47 -7.58 1.33 -18.09
C ALA A 47 -8.06 2.13 -19.30
N VAL A 48 -8.42 3.41 -19.11
CA VAL A 48 -8.91 4.29 -20.18
C VAL A 48 -7.83 5.19 -20.78
N GLU A 49 -6.56 5.02 -20.39
CA GLU A 49 -5.49 5.92 -20.80
C GLU A 49 -5.34 5.97 -22.32
N ILE A 50 -5.36 4.81 -22.98
CA ILE A 50 -5.27 4.72 -24.45
C ILE A 50 -6.47 5.40 -25.11
N PRO A 51 -7.75 5.01 -24.87
CA PRO A 51 -8.88 5.67 -25.52
C PRO A 51 -8.98 7.17 -25.17
N MET A 52 -8.59 7.59 -23.96
CA MET A 52 -8.52 9.02 -23.61
C MET A 52 -7.48 9.76 -24.46
N LYS A 53 -6.25 9.25 -24.55
CA LYS A 53 -5.19 9.85 -25.37
C LYS A 53 -5.58 9.82 -26.85
N GLN A 54 -6.21 8.75 -27.30
CA GLN A 54 -6.68 8.60 -28.67
C GLN A 54 -7.68 9.69 -29.02
N PHE A 55 -8.68 9.89 -28.15
CA PHE A 55 -9.67 10.94 -28.32
C PHE A 55 -9.02 12.32 -28.30
N VAL A 56 -8.28 12.65 -27.23
CA VAL A 56 -7.72 14.00 -27.02
C VAL A 56 -6.69 14.37 -28.08
N CYS A 57 -5.91 13.42 -28.58
CA CYS A 57 -4.85 13.65 -29.57
C CYS A 57 -5.25 13.24 -31.00
N SER A 58 -6.54 13.04 -31.26
CA SER A 58 -7.05 12.77 -32.60
C SER A 58 -7.02 14.02 -33.49
N SER A 59 -7.01 13.80 -34.80
CA SER A 59 -7.21 14.85 -35.81
C SER A 59 -8.55 15.56 -35.63
N PHE A 60 -9.58 14.83 -35.16
CA PHE A 60 -10.84 15.43 -34.72
C PHE A 60 -10.64 16.43 -33.59
N ALA A 61 -10.07 16.00 -32.45
CA ALA A 61 -9.87 16.86 -31.30
C ALA A 61 -8.96 18.05 -31.62
N ARG A 62 -7.92 17.85 -32.43
CA ARG A 62 -7.08 18.95 -32.94
C ARG A 62 -7.89 19.96 -33.75
N GLY A 63 -8.77 19.48 -34.63
CA GLY A 63 -9.67 20.32 -35.42
C GLY A 63 -10.55 21.22 -34.54
N VAL A 64 -11.05 20.69 -33.42
CA VAL A 64 -11.88 21.44 -32.46
C VAL A 64 -11.05 22.36 -31.56
N LEU A 65 -9.94 21.87 -31.03
CA LEU A 65 -9.13 22.54 -30.01
C LEU A 65 -8.21 23.62 -30.57
N VAL A 66 -7.59 23.39 -31.73
CA VAL A 66 -6.50 24.23 -32.26
C VAL A 66 -6.92 24.98 -33.50
N ASP A 67 -7.47 24.26 -34.48
CA ASP A 67 -7.67 24.77 -35.84
C ASP A 67 -8.97 25.58 -35.96
N GLY A 68 -10.02 25.20 -35.22
CA GLY A 68 -11.37 25.75 -35.39
C GLY A 68 -12.03 25.16 -36.64
N ALA A 69 -12.51 23.92 -36.53
CA ALA A 69 -13.23 23.22 -37.59
C ALA A 69 -14.74 23.56 -37.58
N GLY A 70 -15.49 23.17 -38.61
CA GLY A 70 -16.97 23.15 -38.53
C GLY A 70 -17.70 24.49 -38.32
N GLY A 71 -17.05 25.63 -38.56
CA GLY A 71 -17.65 26.96 -38.48
C GLY A 71 -17.59 27.65 -37.11
N PHE A 72 -16.73 27.18 -36.20
CA PHE A 72 -16.56 27.74 -34.86
C PHE A 72 -15.08 28.05 -34.55
N PRO A 73 -14.79 28.99 -33.62
CA PRO A 73 -13.42 29.30 -33.23
C PRO A 73 -12.80 28.16 -32.42
N ALA A 74 -11.48 27.99 -32.53
CA ALA A 74 -10.72 27.03 -31.72
C ALA A 74 -11.02 27.18 -30.22
N LEU A 75 -11.21 26.05 -29.53
CA LEU A 75 -11.52 26.05 -28.10
C LEU A 75 -10.34 26.51 -27.23
N LEU A 76 -9.10 26.25 -27.65
CA LEU A 76 -7.92 26.78 -26.98
C LEU A 76 -7.69 28.23 -27.44
N ALA A 77 -7.80 29.17 -26.49
CA ALA A 77 -7.82 30.59 -26.78
C ALA A 77 -6.43 31.16 -27.08
N THR A 78 -5.39 30.67 -26.39
CA THR A 78 -4.05 31.24 -26.50
C THR A 78 -3.12 30.40 -27.36
N GLN A 79 -2.17 31.06 -28.02
CA GLN A 79 -1.12 30.38 -28.79
C GLN A 79 -0.28 29.44 -27.90
N ALA A 80 -0.03 29.83 -26.65
CA ALA A 80 0.71 29.02 -25.69
C ALA A 80 -0.02 27.70 -25.35
N GLU A 81 -1.36 27.74 -25.20
CA GLU A 81 -2.16 26.53 -24.98
C GLU A 81 -2.15 25.61 -26.21
N LYS A 82 -2.24 26.17 -27.42
CA LYS A 82 -2.18 25.42 -28.68
C LYS A 82 -0.83 24.73 -28.89
N GLU A 83 0.27 25.44 -28.60
CA GLU A 83 1.63 24.89 -28.68
C GLU A 83 1.87 23.83 -27.62
N LYS A 84 1.39 24.06 -26.39
CA LYS A 84 1.43 23.09 -25.30
C LYS A 84 0.69 21.81 -25.68
N TYR A 85 -0.56 21.91 -26.15
CA TYR A 85 -1.35 20.78 -26.64
C TYR A 85 -0.63 20.03 -27.76
N SER A 86 -0.08 20.76 -28.74
CA SER A 86 0.63 20.15 -29.87
C SER A 86 1.88 19.39 -29.44
N CYS A 87 2.56 19.86 -28.39
CA CYS A 87 3.68 19.15 -27.77
C CYS A 87 3.21 17.96 -26.92
N ASP A 88 2.19 18.12 -26.08
CA ASP A 88 1.70 17.06 -25.19
C ASP A 88 1.10 15.87 -25.99
N CYS A 89 0.53 16.13 -27.18
CA CYS A 89 0.07 15.10 -28.13
C CYS A 89 1.12 14.67 -29.16
N CYS A 90 2.35 15.17 -29.10
CA CYS A 90 3.40 14.89 -30.07
C CYS A 90 3.06 15.17 -31.54
N HIS A 91 2.16 16.12 -31.80
CA HIS A 91 1.88 16.64 -33.14
C HIS A 91 3.00 17.55 -33.65
N ALA A 92 3.76 18.16 -32.73
CA ALA A 92 4.92 18.98 -33.02
C ALA A 92 6.13 18.46 -32.22
N PRO A 93 7.35 18.49 -32.81
CA PRO A 93 8.55 18.07 -32.11
C PRO A 93 8.81 19.00 -30.92
N CYS A 94 8.92 18.42 -29.74
CA CYS A 94 9.30 19.11 -28.52
C CYS A 94 10.13 18.16 -27.64
N GLY A 95 10.75 18.68 -26.58
CA GLY A 95 11.64 17.89 -25.71
C GLY A 95 11.00 16.69 -25.00
N ARG A 96 9.67 16.53 -25.10
CA ARG A 96 8.91 15.41 -24.51
C ARG A 96 8.57 14.30 -25.51
N CYS A 97 8.70 14.57 -26.81
CA CYS A 97 8.27 13.68 -27.87
C CYS A 97 9.49 13.10 -28.58
N GLU A 98 10.07 12.06 -27.97
CA GLU A 98 11.16 11.30 -28.59
C GLU A 98 10.66 10.33 -29.68
N SER A 99 9.38 9.95 -29.62
CA SER A 99 8.72 9.07 -30.58
C SER A 99 7.24 9.42 -30.72
N ALA A 100 6.56 8.81 -31.70
CA ALA A 100 5.12 8.94 -31.86
C ALA A 100 4.41 8.46 -30.59
N LEU A 101 3.40 9.21 -30.15
CA LEU A 101 2.62 8.86 -28.96
C LEU A 101 1.87 7.55 -29.22
N ASP A 102 2.03 6.57 -28.33
CA ASP A 102 1.20 5.36 -28.35
C ASP A 102 -0.18 5.68 -27.78
N ASN A 103 -1.07 6.15 -28.65
CA ASN A 103 -2.44 6.55 -28.34
C ASN A 103 -3.47 5.71 -29.09
N GLY A 104 -3.12 4.55 -29.64
CA GLY A 104 -4.05 3.74 -30.45
C GLY A 104 -4.28 4.25 -31.88
N GLY A 105 -3.58 5.29 -32.32
CA GLY A 105 -3.64 5.82 -33.68
C GLY A 105 -4.52 7.06 -33.83
N ASP A 106 -4.42 7.70 -35.00
CA ASP A 106 -5.19 8.91 -35.30
C ASP A 106 -6.64 8.58 -35.70
N LEU A 107 -7.60 9.39 -35.24
CA LEU A 107 -9.03 9.23 -35.54
C LEU A 107 -9.57 10.47 -36.25
N SER A 108 -10.37 10.23 -37.29
CA SER A 108 -11.08 11.27 -38.03
C SER A 108 -12.40 11.63 -37.33
N ALA A 109 -13.06 12.71 -37.77
CA ALA A 109 -14.37 13.10 -37.26
C ALA A 109 -15.46 12.03 -37.46
N VAL A 110 -15.30 11.13 -38.43
CA VAL A 110 -16.27 10.06 -38.73
C VAL A 110 -16.07 8.85 -37.84
N ASP A 111 -14.81 8.58 -37.46
CA ASP A 111 -14.45 7.34 -36.76
C ASP A 111 -14.35 7.54 -35.24
N VAL A 112 -14.12 8.76 -34.78
CA VAL A 112 -13.80 9.05 -33.38
C VAL A 112 -14.92 8.64 -32.41
N ASP A 113 -16.18 8.85 -32.78
CA ASP A 113 -17.32 8.47 -31.94
C ASP A 113 -17.42 6.95 -31.82
N MET A 114 -17.52 6.27 -32.96
CA MET A 114 -17.64 4.81 -33.04
C MET A 114 -16.47 4.11 -32.35
N VAL A 115 -15.22 4.44 -32.69
CA VAL A 115 -14.04 3.72 -32.15
C VAL A 115 -13.89 3.92 -30.65
N ILE A 116 -14.09 5.13 -30.14
CA ILE A 116 -13.93 5.41 -28.71
C ILE A 116 -15.08 4.82 -27.91
N THR A 117 -16.32 4.97 -28.39
CA THR A 117 -17.50 4.41 -27.74
C THR A 117 -17.45 2.88 -27.75
N ASP A 118 -17.04 2.23 -28.84
CA ASP A 118 -16.87 0.77 -28.90
C ASP A 118 -15.82 0.30 -27.87
N ARG A 119 -14.66 0.97 -27.80
CA ARG A 119 -13.61 0.64 -26.81
C ARG A 119 -14.08 0.79 -25.37
N LEU A 120 -14.84 1.84 -25.09
CA LEU A 120 -15.37 2.10 -23.74
C LEU A 120 -16.53 1.17 -23.41
N SER A 121 -17.33 0.75 -24.39
CA SER A 121 -18.41 -0.23 -24.19
C SER A 121 -17.86 -1.57 -23.68
N GLU A 122 -16.75 -2.06 -24.24
CA GLU A 122 -16.08 -3.27 -23.74
C GLU A 122 -15.54 -3.13 -22.30
N LEU A 123 -15.26 -1.90 -21.86
CA LEU A 123 -14.76 -1.58 -20.52
C LEU A 123 -15.86 -1.26 -19.51
N THR A 124 -17.08 -0.97 -19.97
CA THR A 124 -18.20 -0.51 -19.13
C THR A 124 -19.36 -1.50 -19.11
N ASP A 125 -19.59 -2.25 -20.18
CA ASP A 125 -20.63 -3.26 -20.29
C ASP A 125 -20.09 -4.66 -19.94
N PRO A 126 -20.54 -5.27 -18.83
CA PRO A 126 -20.19 -6.65 -18.50
C PRO A 126 -20.54 -7.67 -19.59
N GLY A 127 -21.53 -7.40 -20.45
CA GLY A 127 -21.91 -8.25 -21.57
C GLY A 127 -20.84 -8.34 -22.67
N GLU A 128 -20.02 -7.30 -22.81
CA GLU A 128 -18.95 -7.20 -23.80
C GLU A 128 -17.57 -7.61 -23.24
N ALA A 129 -17.54 -8.13 -22.01
CA ALA A 129 -16.32 -8.61 -21.37
C ALA A 129 -15.55 -9.65 -22.19
N ALA A 130 -16.26 -10.51 -22.93
CA ALA A 130 -15.63 -11.46 -23.84
C ALA A 130 -14.83 -10.78 -24.97
N SER A 131 -15.40 -9.71 -25.54
CA SER A 131 -14.81 -8.92 -26.61
C SER A 131 -13.52 -8.23 -26.15
N LEU A 132 -13.51 -7.72 -24.91
CA LEU A 132 -12.37 -7.03 -24.27
C LEU A 132 -11.08 -7.87 -24.23
N PHE A 133 -11.20 -9.18 -23.99
CA PHE A 133 -10.06 -10.10 -23.93
C PHE A 133 -9.83 -10.85 -25.25
N SER A 134 -10.62 -10.56 -26.28
CA SER A 134 -10.51 -11.22 -27.57
C SER A 134 -9.62 -10.40 -28.53
N PRO A 135 -8.87 -11.06 -29.44
CA PRO A 135 -8.12 -10.34 -30.48
C PRO A 135 -8.99 -9.52 -31.44
N GLY A 136 -10.30 -9.82 -31.51
CA GLY A 136 -11.26 -9.17 -32.39
C GLY A 136 -12.01 -7.99 -31.75
N GLY A 137 -11.79 -7.72 -30.47
CA GLY A 137 -12.42 -6.60 -29.77
C GLY A 137 -11.87 -5.24 -30.21
N ALA A 138 -12.60 -4.17 -29.88
CA ALA A 138 -12.25 -2.79 -30.14
C ALA A 138 -10.94 -2.37 -29.44
N ASN A 139 -10.65 -2.98 -28.28
CA ASN A 139 -9.39 -2.82 -27.54
C ASN A 139 -8.26 -3.75 -28.02
N GLY A 140 -8.52 -4.61 -29.01
CA GLY A 140 -7.56 -5.56 -29.56
C GLY A 140 -6.97 -6.48 -28.48
N LEU A 141 -5.65 -6.70 -28.51
CA LEU A 141 -4.96 -7.59 -27.58
C LEU A 141 -4.54 -6.93 -26.26
N THR A 142 -4.91 -5.67 -26.02
CA THR A 142 -4.39 -4.87 -24.91
C THR A 142 -4.53 -5.58 -23.56
N PHE A 143 -5.73 -6.08 -23.27
CA PHE A 143 -6.06 -6.71 -21.98
C PHE A 143 -5.80 -8.21 -21.94
N SER A 144 -5.49 -8.84 -23.08
CA SER A 144 -5.26 -10.27 -23.21
C SER A 144 -3.77 -10.66 -23.26
N THR A 145 -2.87 -9.70 -23.17
CA THR A 145 -1.41 -9.93 -23.24
C THR A 145 -0.79 -10.17 -21.87
N SER A 146 0.34 -10.89 -21.84
CA SER A 146 1.12 -11.03 -20.61
C SER A 146 1.62 -9.69 -20.07
N ALA A 147 1.88 -8.71 -20.95
CA ALA A 147 2.34 -7.37 -20.58
C ALA A 147 1.31 -6.61 -19.71
N PHE A 148 0.01 -6.78 -20.00
CA PHE A 148 -1.05 -6.22 -19.16
C PHE A 148 -1.01 -6.81 -17.75
N TRP A 149 -0.91 -8.13 -17.63
CA TRP A 149 -0.90 -8.82 -16.35
C TRP A 149 0.39 -8.60 -15.57
N GLU A 150 1.54 -8.49 -16.22
CA GLU A 150 2.80 -8.07 -15.60
C GLU A 150 2.68 -6.67 -14.96
N GLN A 151 1.80 -5.82 -15.50
CA GLN A 151 1.48 -4.49 -14.99
C GLN A 151 0.13 -4.43 -14.25
N ALA A 152 -0.35 -5.55 -13.71
CA ALA A 152 -1.64 -5.60 -13.02
C ALA A 152 -1.77 -4.54 -11.90
N THR A 153 -0.69 -4.20 -11.20
CA THR A 153 -0.71 -3.14 -10.17
C THR A 153 -1.00 -1.73 -10.71
N THR A 154 -0.81 -1.51 -12.01
CA THR A 154 -1.13 -0.26 -12.70
C THR A 154 -2.61 -0.20 -13.03
N TYR A 155 -3.17 -1.32 -13.52
CA TYR A 155 -4.56 -1.40 -13.98
C TYR A 155 -5.58 -1.75 -12.89
N PHE A 156 -5.12 -2.26 -11.74
CA PHE A 156 -5.97 -2.65 -10.63
C PHE A 156 -5.61 -1.95 -9.32
N LEU A 157 -6.64 -1.47 -8.63
CA LEU A 157 -6.55 -0.93 -7.28
C LEU A 157 -6.88 -2.03 -6.27
N ARG A 158 -6.06 -2.11 -5.22
CA ARG A 158 -6.29 -3.02 -4.09
C ARG A 158 -7.25 -2.37 -3.11
N VAL A 159 -8.45 -2.89 -2.94
CA VAL A 159 -9.48 -2.33 -2.06
C VAL A 159 -10.01 -3.36 -1.09
N CYS A 160 -10.46 -2.92 0.09
CA CYS A 160 -11.13 -3.79 1.04
C CYS A 160 -12.62 -3.93 0.67
N LEU A 161 -13.07 -5.17 0.47
CA LEU A 161 -14.45 -5.56 0.14
C LEU A 161 -15.00 -6.55 1.20
N PRO A 162 -16.33 -6.76 1.28
CA PRO A 162 -16.92 -7.64 2.29
C PRO A 162 -16.65 -9.12 1.99
N ASP A 163 -16.65 -9.48 0.71
CA ASP A 163 -16.39 -10.81 0.21
C ASP A 163 -15.46 -10.76 -1.02
N CYS A 164 -15.07 -11.93 -1.50
CA CYS A 164 -14.35 -12.08 -2.76
C CYS A 164 -15.31 -12.31 -3.94
N ALA A 165 -16.63 -12.10 -3.80
CA ALA A 165 -17.54 -12.29 -4.93
C ALA A 165 -17.20 -11.32 -6.07
N SER A 166 -17.53 -11.69 -7.31
CA SER A 166 -17.23 -10.82 -8.45
C SER A 166 -17.86 -9.44 -8.22
N PRO A 167 -17.05 -8.37 -8.21
CA PRO A 167 -17.55 -7.00 -8.09
C PRO A 167 -18.60 -6.67 -9.15
N VAL A 168 -18.48 -7.25 -10.34
CA VAL A 168 -19.42 -7.08 -11.46
C VAL A 168 -20.76 -7.76 -11.15
N THR A 169 -20.76 -9.01 -10.70
CA THR A 169 -22.02 -9.71 -10.37
C THR A 169 -22.74 -9.07 -9.18
N THR A 170 -21.96 -8.55 -8.23
CA THR A 170 -22.48 -7.81 -7.09
C THR A 170 -23.16 -6.53 -7.55
N LEU A 171 -22.55 -5.80 -8.50
CA LEU A 171 -23.12 -4.59 -9.08
C LEU A 171 -24.42 -4.88 -9.85
N GLN A 172 -24.45 -5.92 -10.70
CA GLN A 172 -25.64 -6.31 -11.47
C GLN A 172 -26.81 -6.79 -10.60
N GLY A 173 -26.53 -7.26 -9.38
CA GLY A 173 -27.54 -7.69 -8.42
C GLY A 173 -28.17 -6.55 -7.61
N LEU A 174 -27.63 -5.33 -7.72
CA LEU A 174 -28.12 -4.17 -6.99
C LEU A 174 -29.15 -3.39 -7.81
N PRO A 175 -30.12 -2.73 -7.16
CA PRO A 175 -31.00 -1.78 -7.83
C PRO A 175 -30.23 -0.52 -8.24
N ASP A 176 -30.58 0.06 -9.39
CA ASP A 176 -29.95 1.28 -9.95
C ASP A 176 -29.92 2.47 -8.96
N SER A 177 -30.81 2.50 -7.97
CA SER A 177 -30.84 3.55 -6.95
C SER A 177 -29.68 3.47 -5.95
N GLU A 178 -28.98 2.34 -5.89
CA GLU A 178 -27.85 2.11 -5.00
C GLU A 178 -26.51 2.14 -5.74
N THR A 179 -26.50 2.02 -7.06
CA THR A 179 -25.28 2.09 -7.86
C THR A 179 -24.75 3.53 -7.88
N ARG A 180 -23.43 3.67 -7.79
CA ARG A 180 -22.76 4.95 -7.97
C ARG A 180 -22.31 5.09 -9.41
N VAL A 181 -22.17 6.33 -9.86
CA VAL A 181 -21.69 6.62 -11.21
C VAL A 181 -20.43 7.46 -11.09
N TYR A 182 -19.34 6.98 -11.68
CA TYR A 182 -18.09 7.70 -11.81
C TYR A 182 -17.93 8.19 -13.25
N ARG A 183 -17.80 9.52 -13.41
CA ARG A 183 -17.44 10.13 -14.70
C ARG A 183 -15.96 10.39 -14.71
N TYR A 184 -15.25 9.74 -15.62
CA TYR A 184 -13.81 9.88 -15.69
C TYR A 184 -13.40 11.30 -16.09
N SER A 185 -12.40 11.81 -15.39
CA SER A 185 -11.63 12.99 -15.77
C SER A 185 -10.16 12.68 -15.52
N PRO A 186 -9.25 13.06 -16.44
CA PRO A 186 -7.82 13.02 -16.16
C PRO A 186 -7.50 13.77 -14.85
N PRO A 187 -6.47 13.35 -14.12
CA PRO A 187 -6.07 14.05 -12.90
C PRO A 187 -5.50 15.44 -13.25
N PRO A 188 -5.57 16.43 -12.35
CA PRO A 188 -5.19 17.82 -12.65
C PRO A 188 -3.72 18.04 -13.06
N ASP A 189 -2.84 17.12 -12.68
CA ASP A 189 -1.43 17.08 -13.03
C ASP A 189 -1.16 16.46 -14.43
N SER A 190 -2.17 15.79 -15.00
CA SER A 190 -2.08 15.24 -16.35
C SER A 190 -1.87 16.34 -17.39
N HIS A 191 -0.99 16.07 -18.34
CA HIS A 191 -0.74 16.96 -19.48
C HIS A 191 -1.99 17.18 -20.36
N PHE A 192 -2.91 16.21 -20.35
CA PHE A 192 -4.14 16.26 -21.14
C PHE A 192 -5.31 16.94 -20.41
N TYR A 193 -5.15 17.30 -19.13
CA TYR A 193 -6.23 17.85 -18.31
C TYR A 193 -6.87 19.10 -18.91
N SER A 194 -6.08 20.07 -19.37
CA SER A 194 -6.61 21.32 -19.93
C SER A 194 -7.36 21.08 -21.25
N ALA A 195 -6.86 20.19 -22.11
CA ALA A 195 -7.50 19.84 -23.38
C ALA A 195 -8.82 19.07 -23.14
N TRP A 196 -8.81 18.11 -22.22
CA TRP A 196 -10.00 17.39 -21.79
C TRP A 196 -11.07 18.34 -21.24
N GLN A 197 -10.68 19.25 -20.35
CA GLN A 197 -11.61 20.23 -19.79
C GLN A 197 -12.14 21.19 -20.85
N ALA A 198 -11.35 21.58 -21.85
CA ALA A 198 -11.83 22.39 -22.96
C ALA A 198 -12.88 21.65 -23.80
N LEU A 199 -12.70 20.36 -24.07
CA LEU A 199 -13.69 19.53 -24.78
C LEU A 199 -14.96 19.36 -23.95
N ASN A 200 -14.82 19.00 -22.67
CA ASN A 200 -15.94 18.76 -21.77
C ASN A 200 -16.80 20.03 -21.56
N ASN A 201 -16.15 21.16 -21.30
CA ASN A 201 -16.80 22.45 -21.00
C ASN A 201 -17.12 23.30 -22.24
N ALA A 202 -16.93 22.78 -23.46
CA ALA A 202 -17.25 23.55 -24.66
C ALA A 202 -18.74 23.90 -24.68
N GLU A 203 -19.09 25.16 -24.40
CA GLU A 203 -20.47 25.62 -24.45
C GLU A 203 -21.07 25.39 -25.85
N SER A 204 -22.39 25.20 -25.91
CA SER A 204 -23.14 25.01 -27.16
C SER A 204 -23.01 26.17 -28.17
N ASN A 205 -22.44 27.31 -27.75
CA ASN A 205 -22.17 28.46 -28.62
C ASN A 205 -20.77 28.42 -29.26
N ALA A 206 -19.83 27.67 -28.67
CA ALA A 206 -18.45 27.54 -29.14
C ALA A 206 -18.25 26.36 -30.10
N THR A 207 -19.26 25.51 -30.29
CA THR A 207 -19.27 24.36 -31.21
C THR A 207 -20.65 24.25 -31.88
N THR A 208 -20.73 23.70 -33.09
CA THR A 208 -22.03 23.48 -33.78
C THR A 208 -22.67 22.17 -33.35
N GLY A 209 -24.01 22.06 -33.49
CA GLY A 209 -24.79 20.98 -32.89
C GLY A 209 -24.31 19.56 -33.17
N ALA A 210 -23.86 19.25 -34.40
CA ALA A 210 -23.35 17.92 -34.74
C ALA A 210 -22.01 17.62 -34.07
N THR A 211 -21.06 18.57 -34.08
CA THR A 211 -19.75 18.40 -33.42
C THR A 211 -19.90 18.35 -31.90
N ARG A 212 -20.81 19.15 -31.32
CA ARG A 212 -21.07 19.11 -29.88
C ARG A 212 -21.70 17.79 -29.47
N ALA A 213 -22.69 17.28 -30.23
CA ALA A 213 -23.29 15.98 -29.99
C ALA A 213 -22.22 14.87 -29.96
N THR A 214 -21.32 14.83 -30.96
CA THR A 214 -20.20 13.87 -30.96
C THR A 214 -19.30 14.00 -29.73
N ILE A 215 -18.96 15.21 -29.30
CA ILE A 215 -18.15 15.40 -28.08
C ILE A 215 -18.92 14.92 -26.84
N ASP A 216 -20.21 15.24 -26.74
CA ASP A 216 -21.06 14.84 -25.62
C ASP A 216 -21.25 13.33 -25.55
N ASP A 217 -21.44 12.66 -26.69
CA ASP A 217 -21.57 11.20 -26.78
C ASP A 217 -20.27 10.51 -26.32
N ILE A 218 -19.12 10.96 -26.85
CA ILE A 218 -17.81 10.42 -26.46
C ILE A 218 -17.53 10.65 -24.99
N VAL A 219 -17.69 11.88 -24.48
CA VAL A 219 -17.43 12.20 -23.07
C VAL A 219 -18.39 11.43 -22.15
N SER A 220 -19.63 11.22 -22.58
CA SER A 220 -20.60 10.40 -21.84
C SER A 220 -20.21 8.92 -21.79
N ALA A 221 -19.54 8.40 -22.84
CA ALA A 221 -19.02 7.03 -22.84
C ALA A 221 -17.92 6.79 -21.78
N PHE A 222 -17.24 7.84 -21.30
CA PHE A 222 -16.28 7.75 -20.18
C PHE A 222 -16.99 7.75 -18.80
N THR A 223 -18.14 7.08 -18.72
CA THR A 223 -18.93 6.93 -17.50
C THR A 223 -18.93 5.48 -17.06
N PHE A 224 -18.61 5.25 -15.79
CA PHE A 224 -18.46 3.93 -15.20
C PHE A 224 -19.41 3.75 -14.03
N GLU A 225 -19.99 2.57 -13.92
CA GLU A 225 -20.74 2.19 -12.73
C GLU A 225 -19.77 1.78 -11.61
N ALA A 226 -20.07 2.19 -10.39
CA ALA A 226 -19.25 1.95 -9.21
C ALA A 226 -20.09 1.33 -8.08
N LEU A 227 -19.45 0.47 -7.29
CA LEU A 227 -20.07 -0.18 -6.14
C LEU A 227 -20.55 0.84 -5.10
N PRO A 228 -21.66 0.61 -4.39
CA PRO A 228 -22.12 1.51 -3.32
C PRO A 228 -21.12 1.61 -2.15
N PHE A 229 -21.24 2.66 -1.34
CA PHE A 229 -20.46 2.83 -0.11
C PHE A 229 -20.66 1.69 0.91
N SER A 230 -21.80 1.00 0.86
CA SER A 230 -22.10 -0.16 1.69
C SER A 230 -21.22 -1.37 1.39
N ILE A 231 -20.59 -1.41 0.21
CA ILE A 231 -19.74 -2.51 -0.29
C ILE A 231 -18.30 -2.03 -0.49
N CYS A 232 -18.12 -0.80 -0.98
CA CYS A 232 -16.81 -0.21 -1.24
C CYS A 232 -16.74 1.18 -0.59
N PRO A 233 -16.08 1.33 0.58
CA PRO A 233 -16.10 2.56 1.38
C PRO A 233 -15.21 3.69 0.82
N TYR A 234 -14.68 3.52 -0.39
CA TYR A 234 -13.77 4.44 -1.07
C TYR A 234 -14.52 5.36 -2.02
N ASN A 235 -13.80 6.29 -2.67
CA ASN A 235 -14.38 7.17 -3.68
C ASN A 235 -14.90 6.35 -4.88
N GLU A 236 -15.91 6.82 -5.59
CA GLU A 236 -16.48 6.10 -6.74
C GLU A 236 -15.43 5.77 -7.81
N SER A 237 -14.42 6.61 -7.99
CA SER A 237 -13.28 6.39 -8.90
C SER A 237 -12.47 5.13 -8.59
N GLU A 238 -12.52 4.65 -7.35
CA GLU A 238 -11.72 3.55 -6.82
C GLU A 238 -12.58 2.27 -6.65
N CYS A 239 -13.88 2.38 -6.87
CA CYS A 239 -14.87 1.34 -6.63
C CYS A 239 -15.52 0.83 -7.93
N VAL A 240 -14.87 1.07 -9.07
CA VAL A 240 -15.33 0.58 -10.37
C VAL A 240 -14.89 -0.86 -10.58
N PRO A 241 -15.80 -1.81 -10.82
CA PRO A 241 -15.42 -3.19 -11.12
C PRO A 241 -14.80 -3.30 -12.52
N PHE A 242 -13.85 -4.22 -12.69
CA PHE A 242 -13.29 -4.50 -14.02
C PHE A 242 -14.15 -5.58 -14.71
N PRO A 243 -14.61 -5.37 -15.95
CA PRO A 243 -15.48 -6.32 -16.64
C PRO A 243 -14.77 -7.65 -16.96
N GLY A 244 -15.49 -8.76 -16.86
CA GLY A 244 -14.97 -10.08 -17.21
C GLY A 244 -14.07 -10.75 -16.19
N LEU A 245 -13.78 -10.09 -15.07
CA LEU A 245 -13.01 -10.68 -13.97
C LEU A 245 -13.93 -11.23 -12.88
N GLU A 246 -13.62 -12.46 -12.50
CA GLU A 246 -14.07 -13.03 -11.25
C GLU A 246 -12.97 -12.87 -10.22
N VAL A 247 -13.37 -12.87 -8.97
CA VAL A 247 -12.44 -12.84 -7.86
C VAL A 247 -12.77 -14.06 -7.02
N GLN A 248 -11.74 -14.76 -6.56
CA GLN A 248 -11.92 -16.00 -5.78
C GLN A 248 -11.02 -15.96 -4.55
N GLU A 249 -11.42 -16.65 -3.48
CA GLU A 249 -10.56 -16.78 -2.30
C GLU A 249 -9.36 -17.67 -2.61
N LEU A 250 -8.15 -17.21 -2.29
CA LEU A 250 -6.92 -17.97 -2.52
C LEU A 250 -6.90 -19.28 -1.72
N ALA A 251 -7.48 -19.26 -0.53
CA ALA A 251 -7.79 -20.44 0.27
C ALA A 251 -9.08 -20.17 1.05
N ALA A 252 -9.92 -21.18 1.27
CA ALA A 252 -11.16 -21.00 2.02
C ALA A 252 -10.89 -20.35 3.39
N GLY A 253 -11.48 -19.17 3.60
CA GLY A 253 -11.28 -18.38 4.82
C GLY A 253 -10.07 -17.43 4.79
N SER A 254 -9.36 -17.28 3.67
CA SER A 254 -8.30 -16.28 3.54
C SER A 254 -8.86 -14.85 3.47
N SER A 255 -8.13 -13.88 4.01
CA SER A 255 -8.45 -12.45 3.86
C SER A 255 -8.00 -11.87 2.51
N TYR A 256 -7.45 -12.70 1.62
CA TYR A 256 -6.95 -12.31 0.30
C TYR A 256 -7.80 -12.95 -0.77
N CYS A 257 -8.15 -12.16 -1.77
CA CYS A 257 -8.72 -12.65 -3.01
C CYS A 257 -7.66 -12.70 -4.12
N SER A 258 -7.87 -13.56 -5.10
CA SER A 258 -7.08 -13.65 -6.34
C SER A 258 -7.97 -13.41 -7.55
N PHE A 259 -7.37 -12.98 -8.65
CA PHE A 259 -8.04 -12.90 -9.94
C PHE A 259 -8.48 -14.29 -10.43
N GLY A 260 -9.63 -14.32 -11.07
CA GLY A 260 -10.11 -15.38 -11.93
C GLY A 260 -10.81 -14.75 -13.14
N MET A 261 -11.07 -15.55 -14.17
CA MET A 261 -11.84 -15.10 -15.33
C MET A 261 -13.29 -15.59 -15.27
N THR A 262 -14.22 -14.74 -15.73
CA THR A 262 -15.62 -15.15 -15.89
C THR A 262 -15.75 -16.25 -16.93
N SER A 263 -16.77 -17.09 -16.80
CA SER A 263 -17.09 -18.13 -17.80
C SER A 263 -17.26 -17.57 -19.23
N GLN A 264 -17.73 -16.33 -19.37
CA GLN A 264 -17.85 -15.65 -20.66
C GLN A 264 -16.48 -15.38 -21.30
N VAL A 265 -15.52 -14.88 -20.51
CA VAL A 265 -14.14 -14.68 -20.96
C VAL A 265 -13.48 -16.03 -21.27
N VAL A 266 -13.63 -17.03 -20.40
CA VAL A 266 -13.09 -18.39 -20.61
C VAL A 266 -13.58 -19.00 -21.93
N ASN A 267 -14.86 -18.80 -22.27
CA ASN A 267 -15.42 -19.28 -23.53
C ASN A 267 -14.88 -18.54 -24.76
N ALA A 268 -14.53 -17.26 -24.62
CA ALA A 268 -14.05 -16.42 -25.70
C ALA A 268 -12.54 -16.59 -25.97
N VAL A 269 -11.71 -16.65 -24.92
CA VAL A 269 -10.25 -16.83 -25.06
C VAL A 269 -9.84 -18.31 -25.12
N GLY A 270 -10.72 -19.22 -24.68
CA GLY A 270 -10.47 -20.65 -24.57
C GLY A 270 -9.85 -21.03 -23.22
N ALA A 271 -10.24 -22.19 -22.70
CA ALA A 271 -9.87 -22.65 -21.35
C ALA A 271 -8.35 -22.68 -21.09
N ALA A 272 -7.55 -23.14 -22.07
CA ALA A 272 -6.09 -23.19 -21.92
C ALA A 272 -5.44 -21.79 -21.86
N ALA A 273 -6.01 -20.80 -22.55
CA ALA A 273 -5.53 -19.43 -22.49
C ALA A 273 -5.99 -18.75 -21.19
N ALA A 274 -7.25 -18.97 -20.77
CA ALA A 274 -7.77 -18.46 -19.51
C ALA A 274 -6.97 -18.99 -18.31
N GLU A 275 -6.66 -20.29 -18.26
CA GLU A 275 -5.81 -20.87 -17.21
C GLU A 275 -4.41 -20.24 -17.18
N ALA A 276 -3.83 -19.93 -18.35
CA ALA A 276 -2.54 -19.25 -18.42
C ALA A 276 -2.65 -17.80 -17.93
N LEU A 277 -3.73 -17.09 -18.25
CA LEU A 277 -3.98 -15.72 -17.79
C LEU A 277 -4.26 -15.68 -16.27
N ASP A 278 -5.00 -16.64 -15.74
CA ASP A 278 -5.22 -16.82 -14.30
C ASP A 278 -3.89 -17.08 -13.57
N ALA A 279 -3.05 -17.97 -14.11
CA ALA A 279 -1.74 -18.26 -13.53
C ALA A 279 -0.82 -17.03 -13.54
N VAL A 280 -0.82 -16.24 -14.62
CA VAL A 280 -0.05 -14.99 -14.71
C VAL A 280 -0.63 -13.93 -13.78
N GLY A 281 -1.95 -13.81 -13.66
CA GLY A 281 -2.63 -12.91 -12.72
C GLY A 281 -2.28 -13.22 -11.26
N ILE A 282 -2.27 -14.51 -10.89
CA ILE A 282 -1.83 -14.96 -9.56
C ILE A 282 -0.34 -14.70 -9.35
N ALA A 283 0.50 -14.91 -10.37
CA ALA A 283 1.94 -14.63 -10.29
C ALA A 283 2.24 -13.13 -10.14
N ALA A 284 1.54 -12.27 -10.89
CA ALA A 284 1.61 -10.82 -10.78
C ALA A 284 1.08 -10.33 -9.42
N LEU A 285 0.07 -11.00 -8.87
CA LEU A 285 -0.41 -10.74 -7.53
C LEU A 285 0.64 -11.12 -6.48
N LYS A 286 1.26 -12.28 -6.64
CA LYS A 286 2.31 -12.76 -5.75
C LYS A 286 3.49 -11.80 -5.76
N SER A 287 3.92 -11.32 -6.93
CA SER A 287 4.98 -10.30 -7.00
C SER A 287 4.54 -8.97 -6.36
N ALA A 288 3.29 -8.53 -6.56
CA ALA A 288 2.73 -7.31 -5.96
C ALA A 288 2.53 -7.38 -4.43
N THR A 289 2.22 -8.56 -3.89
CA THR A 289 2.14 -8.82 -2.44
C THR A 289 3.51 -9.10 -1.84
N GLU A 290 4.42 -9.69 -2.60
CA GLU A 290 5.86 -9.70 -2.36
C GLU A 290 6.45 -8.28 -2.41
N VAL A 291 5.81 -7.23 -2.91
CA VAL A 291 6.32 -5.87 -2.66
C VAL A 291 6.18 -5.49 -1.18
N SER A 292 5.18 -6.03 -0.45
CA SER A 292 5.08 -5.80 1.01
C SER A 292 5.96 -6.78 1.80
N PHE A 293 6.04 -8.04 1.40
CA PHE A 293 6.89 -9.05 2.05
C PHE A 293 8.35 -9.00 1.62
N GLY A 294 8.64 -8.57 0.41
CA GLY A 294 9.95 -8.43 -0.23
C GLY A 294 10.58 -7.07 0.03
N LYS A 295 9.81 -6.04 0.38
CA LYS A 295 10.36 -4.86 1.06
C LYS A 295 10.72 -5.23 2.51
N LEU A 296 9.91 -6.04 3.19
CA LEU A 296 10.24 -6.54 4.54
C LEU A 296 11.37 -7.60 4.55
N ALA A 297 11.42 -8.48 3.54
CA ALA A 297 12.46 -9.49 3.36
C ALA A 297 13.71 -8.90 2.70
N GLY A 298 13.57 -7.84 1.91
CA GLY A 298 14.65 -6.99 1.41
C GLY A 298 15.29 -6.23 2.56
N ASP A 299 14.50 -5.54 3.38
CA ASP A 299 14.94 -4.86 4.61
C ASP A 299 15.52 -5.88 5.63
N PHE A 300 14.98 -7.10 5.69
CA PHE A 300 15.54 -8.18 6.51
C PHE A 300 16.86 -8.73 5.95
N ARG A 301 16.99 -8.83 4.62
CA ARG A 301 18.21 -9.31 3.94
C ARG A 301 19.32 -8.27 4.01
N GLU A 302 19.00 -6.99 3.90
CA GLU A 302 19.92 -5.86 4.10
C GLU A 302 20.27 -5.69 5.59
N GLY A 303 19.33 -5.97 6.50
CA GLY A 303 19.54 -6.00 7.95
C GLY A 303 20.27 -7.25 8.47
N LEU A 304 20.44 -8.30 7.65
CA LEU A 304 21.00 -9.58 8.08
C LEU A 304 22.48 -9.46 8.46
N ASP A 305 23.24 -8.67 7.70
CA ASP A 305 24.65 -8.38 8.03
C ASP A 305 24.76 -7.61 9.35
N THR A 306 23.86 -6.65 9.58
CA THR A 306 23.79 -5.90 10.84
C THR A 306 23.42 -6.82 12.01
N PHE A 307 22.47 -7.75 11.81
CA PHE A 307 22.06 -8.72 12.82
C PHE A 307 23.19 -9.69 13.20
N ILE A 308 23.96 -10.18 12.22
CA ILE A 308 25.13 -11.03 12.47
C ILE A 308 26.18 -10.27 13.27
N ILE A 309 26.47 -9.01 12.90
CA ILE A 309 27.44 -8.17 13.62
C ILE A 309 27.00 -7.94 15.07
N VAL A 310 25.73 -7.61 15.30
CA VAL A 310 25.19 -7.41 16.66
C VAL A 310 25.24 -8.70 17.48
N CYS A 311 24.91 -9.85 16.88
CA CYS A 311 25.01 -11.17 17.55
C CYS A 311 26.46 -11.47 17.97
N VAL A 312 27.43 -11.28 17.07
CA VAL A 312 28.86 -11.53 17.37
C VAL A 312 29.36 -10.57 18.45
N ILE A 313 29.02 -9.28 18.38
CA ILE A 313 29.40 -8.30 19.41
C ILE A 313 28.76 -8.66 20.76
N SER A 314 27.47 -9.03 20.79
CA SER A 314 26.82 -9.44 22.04
C SER A 314 27.45 -10.70 22.64
N PHE A 315 27.89 -11.65 21.81
CA PHE A 315 28.55 -12.86 22.25
C PHE A 315 29.93 -12.55 22.86
N VAL A 316 30.70 -11.66 22.22
CA VAL A 316 32.00 -11.21 22.74
C VAL A 316 31.84 -10.45 24.06
N ILE A 317 30.84 -9.57 24.18
CA ILE A 317 30.54 -8.85 25.43
C ILE A 317 30.12 -9.83 26.53
N ALA A 318 29.26 -10.80 26.23
CA ALA A 318 28.85 -11.83 27.19
C ALA A 318 30.04 -12.68 27.67
N LEU A 319 30.95 -13.05 26.77
CA LEU A 319 32.16 -13.80 27.12
C LEU A 319 33.08 -12.96 28.01
N ALA A 320 33.31 -11.69 27.67
CA ALA A 320 34.08 -10.77 28.50
C ALA A 320 33.44 -10.60 29.90
N PHE A 321 32.11 -10.49 29.97
CA PHE A 321 31.38 -10.41 31.23
C PHE A 321 31.53 -11.66 32.10
N LEU A 322 31.46 -12.86 31.51
CA LEU A 322 31.69 -14.13 32.23
C LEU A 322 33.14 -14.24 32.75
N VAL A 323 34.12 -13.75 31.99
CA VAL A 323 35.52 -13.69 32.43
C VAL A 323 35.69 -12.71 33.59
N LEU A 324 35.07 -11.53 33.52
CA LEU A 324 35.09 -10.56 34.63
C LEU A 324 34.41 -11.11 35.89
N LEU A 325 33.29 -11.83 35.75
CA LEU A 325 32.63 -12.52 36.86
C LEU A 325 33.55 -13.55 37.52
N ARG A 326 34.36 -14.27 36.75
CA ARG A 326 35.33 -15.22 37.33
C ARG A 326 36.33 -14.52 38.26
N PHE A 327 36.80 -13.33 37.92
CA PHE A 327 37.74 -12.58 38.75
C PHE A 327 37.07 -11.90 39.96
N THR A 328 35.85 -11.40 39.81
CA THR A 328 35.10 -10.77 40.91
C THR A 328 34.55 -11.78 41.91
N VAL A 329 34.05 -12.93 41.45
CA VAL A 329 33.59 -14.01 42.35
C VAL A 329 34.76 -14.54 43.18
N GLY A 330 35.95 -14.69 42.58
CA GLY A 330 37.17 -15.04 43.33
C GLY A 330 37.42 -14.08 44.50
N LEU A 331 37.41 -12.77 44.25
CA LEU A 331 37.62 -11.76 45.28
C LEU A 331 36.52 -11.77 46.35
N CYS A 332 35.25 -11.92 45.97
CA CYS A 332 34.13 -12.03 46.90
C CYS A 332 34.22 -13.27 47.81
N VAL A 333 34.62 -14.42 47.26
CA VAL A 333 34.80 -15.66 48.05
C VAL A 333 35.96 -15.52 49.03
N TRP A 334 37.11 -15.00 48.59
CA TRP A 334 38.24 -14.74 49.49
C TRP A 334 37.90 -13.71 50.58
N LEU A 335 37.14 -12.68 50.24
CA LEU A 335 36.67 -11.67 51.20
C LEU A 335 35.69 -12.27 52.22
N ALA A 336 34.79 -13.18 51.81
CA ALA A 336 33.87 -13.88 52.71
C ALA A 336 34.61 -14.85 53.66
N VAL A 337 35.60 -15.60 53.16
CA VAL A 337 36.45 -16.46 53.99
C VAL A 337 37.25 -15.62 55.00
N PHE A 338 37.81 -14.49 54.56
CA PHE A 338 38.50 -13.58 55.46
C PHE A 338 37.59 -12.99 56.54
N LEU A 339 36.39 -12.54 56.17
CA LEU A 339 35.40 -12.00 57.12
C LEU A 339 34.95 -13.04 58.15
N THR A 340 34.71 -14.28 57.74
CA THR A 340 34.31 -15.35 58.67
C THR A 340 35.41 -15.64 59.69
N ILE A 341 36.68 -15.72 59.28
CA ILE A 341 37.81 -15.85 60.20
C ILE A 341 37.86 -14.67 61.18
N LEU A 342 37.67 -13.44 60.69
CA LEU A 342 37.65 -12.24 61.51
C LEU A 342 36.51 -12.29 62.55
N PHE A 343 35.31 -12.74 62.16
CA PHE A 343 34.19 -12.93 63.08
C PHE A 343 34.50 -13.97 64.17
N PHE A 344 35.20 -15.05 63.85
CA PHE A 344 35.62 -16.04 64.85
C PHE A 344 36.66 -15.45 65.83
N VAL A 345 37.61 -14.66 65.35
CA VAL A 345 38.61 -14.00 66.21
C VAL A 345 37.95 -12.95 67.10
N VAL A 346 37.11 -12.08 66.55
CA VAL A 346 36.41 -11.03 67.30
C VAL A 346 35.38 -11.64 68.26
N GLY A 347 34.62 -12.64 67.81
CA GLY A 347 33.66 -13.36 68.66
C GLY A 347 34.35 -14.10 69.80
N GLY A 348 35.48 -14.78 69.52
CA GLY A 348 36.30 -15.41 70.54
C GLY A 348 36.89 -14.41 71.54
N TYR A 349 37.36 -13.25 71.06
CA TYR A 349 37.85 -12.17 71.91
C TYR A 349 36.75 -11.58 72.81
N LEU A 350 35.55 -11.36 72.26
CA LEU A 350 34.41 -10.86 73.04
C LEU A 350 33.96 -11.86 74.12
N LEU A 351 33.94 -13.16 73.81
CA LEU A 351 33.64 -14.19 74.81
C LEU A 351 34.71 -14.27 75.91
N PHE A 352 35.99 -14.10 75.56
CA PHE A 352 37.07 -14.01 76.56
C PHE A 352 36.90 -12.81 77.49
N VAL A 353 36.57 -11.64 76.95
CA VAL A 353 36.30 -10.44 77.77
C VAL A 353 35.05 -10.62 78.64
N LEU A 354 33.97 -11.20 78.10
CA LEU A 354 32.75 -11.50 78.86
C LEU A 354 33.00 -12.52 79.98
N SER A 355 33.92 -13.47 79.80
CA SER A 355 34.28 -14.44 80.85
C SER A 355 34.92 -13.80 82.09
N GLY A 356 35.46 -12.59 81.96
CA GLY A 356 36.01 -11.81 83.05
C GLY A 356 35.03 -10.83 83.70
N GLN A 357 33.77 -10.75 83.24
CA GLN A 357 32.77 -9.82 83.80
C GLN A 357 31.93 -10.50 84.90
N CYS A 358 31.78 -9.83 86.04
CA CYS A 358 30.87 -10.25 87.10
C CYS A 358 29.40 -10.01 86.71
N GLU A 359 28.52 -10.83 87.26
CA GLU A 359 27.09 -10.91 86.92
C GLU A 359 26.39 -9.53 87.04
N GLY A 360 25.89 -9.02 85.90
CA GLY A 360 24.99 -7.84 85.85
C GLY A 360 25.50 -6.57 85.16
N ALA A 361 26.72 -6.53 84.60
CA ALA A 361 27.23 -5.33 83.91
C ALA A 361 27.03 -5.36 82.38
N GLY A 362 26.65 -4.23 81.77
CA GLY A 362 26.51 -4.11 80.31
C GLY A 362 27.84 -3.92 79.56
N LEU A 363 27.93 -4.44 78.33
CA LEU A 363 29.15 -4.41 77.48
C LEU A 363 29.76 -3.01 77.29
N PHE A 364 28.94 -1.96 77.25
CA PHE A 364 29.41 -0.58 77.11
C PHE A 364 29.85 0.07 78.44
N GLU A 365 29.36 -0.41 79.59
CA GLU A 365 29.77 0.08 80.92
C GLU A 365 31.11 -0.54 81.37
N SER A 366 31.35 -1.81 81.04
CA SER A 366 32.66 -2.46 81.32
C SER A 366 33.80 -1.92 80.45
N GLY A 367 33.54 -1.49 79.21
CA GLY A 367 34.55 -0.86 78.35
C GLY A 367 35.03 0.51 78.87
N ALA A 368 34.12 1.30 79.43
CA ALA A 368 34.48 2.57 80.07
C ALA A 368 35.27 2.34 81.38
N GLN A 369 34.93 1.30 82.16
CA GLN A 369 35.67 0.97 83.40
C GLN A 369 37.06 0.36 83.14
N THR A 370 37.27 -0.40 82.07
CA THR A 370 38.62 -0.91 81.72
C THR A 370 39.53 0.19 81.19
N ALA A 371 39.00 1.16 80.43
CA ALA A 371 39.78 2.35 80.01
C ALA A 371 40.19 3.24 81.21
N VAL A 372 39.31 3.38 82.22
CA VAL A 372 39.62 4.09 83.47
C VAL A 372 40.57 3.28 84.37
N ALA A 373 40.44 1.96 84.44
CA ALA A 373 41.36 1.11 85.21
C ALA A 373 42.79 1.12 84.63
N ILE A 374 42.94 1.18 83.31
CA ILE A 374 44.26 1.31 82.64
C ILE A 374 44.86 2.70 82.88
N THR A 375 44.05 3.78 82.91
CA THR A 375 44.54 5.13 83.24
C THR A 375 44.85 5.31 84.73
N VAL A 376 44.13 4.65 85.64
CA VAL A 376 44.44 4.66 87.09
C VAL A 376 45.63 3.75 87.42
N ALA A 377 45.79 2.62 86.74
CA ALA A 377 46.99 1.79 86.85
C ALA A 377 48.23 2.50 86.28
N GLY A 378 48.08 3.30 85.21
CA GLY A 378 49.14 4.18 84.70
C GLY A 378 49.44 5.40 85.60
N GLY A 379 48.47 5.87 86.39
CA GLY A 379 48.64 6.97 87.35
C GLY A 379 49.17 6.54 88.73
N SER A 380 49.18 5.25 89.03
CA SER A 380 49.68 4.69 90.31
C SER A 380 51.12 4.16 90.20
N ALA A 381 51.77 4.38 89.05
CA ALA A 381 53.19 4.14 88.83
C ALA A 381 53.97 5.47 88.84
N VAL A 382 53.96 6.16 89.99
CA VAL A 382 55.01 7.09 90.44
C VAL A 382 55.38 6.72 91.87
#